data_AF-A0A504Z413-F1
#
_entry.id   AF-A0A504Z413-F1
#
_cell.length_a   1.000
_cell.length_b   1.000
_cell.length_c   1.000
_cell.angle_alpha   90.00
_cell.angle_beta   90.00
_cell.angle_gamma   90.00
#
_symmetry.space_group_name_H-M   'P 1'
#
loop_
_entity.id
_entity.type
_entity.pdbx_description
1 polymer ?
#
loop_
_entity_poly.entity_id
_entity_poly.type
_entity_poly.pdbx_seq_one_letter_code
_entity_poly.pdbx_strand_id
1 'polypeptide(L)'
;IQRIFVSGARQKRTGDRVRRQLFGCRQGDHLTELNAFTAYELQAARCSPSDLRAWCRDVGLNERGLSHALTLRDRIATMFTRLKLPWVRAEPEGNPEPVLRALVRGYFHQVARLAPSGSYYLTVRGDHQLRLHPNSILYSSTTKWPAWILFTHVFLATSAELLGGAETNGSGPVPTCVSGVSAIQPDWLLELAPHYYHFGTDREHMERALRKAG
;
A
#
# COMPACT_ATOMS: atom_id res chain seq x y z
N ILE A 1 6.26 -4.48 11.96
CA ILE A 1 5.50 -3.31 12.46
C ILE A 1 4.03 -3.69 12.50
N GLN A 2 3.29 -3.33 13.54
CA GLN A 2 1.85 -3.61 13.65
C GLN A 2 1.06 -2.68 12.72
N ARG A 3 -0.17 -3.07 12.32
CA ARG A 3 -1.04 -2.19 11.52
C ARG A 3 -1.28 -0.86 12.26
N ILE A 4 -1.15 0.25 11.54
CA ILE A 4 -1.32 1.61 12.05
C ILE A 4 -2.79 1.89 12.39
N PHE A 5 -3.70 1.44 11.53
CA PHE A 5 -5.13 1.59 11.75
C PHE A 5 -5.68 0.39 12.54
N VAL A 6 -6.39 0.70 13.62
CA VAL A 6 -7.07 -0.30 14.45
C VAL A 6 -8.51 -0.40 13.97
N SER A 7 -8.91 -1.58 13.53
CA SER A 7 -10.31 -1.86 13.18
C SER A 7 -10.82 -2.96 14.11
N GLY A 8 -11.47 -2.57 15.21
CA GLY A 8 -12.12 -3.51 16.13
C GLY A 8 -13.41 -4.04 15.52
N ALA A 9 -13.75 -5.32 15.73
CA ALA A 9 -14.91 -5.96 15.08
C ALA A 9 -16.24 -5.19 15.26
N ARG A 10 -16.47 -4.59 16.43
CA ARG A 10 -17.67 -3.77 16.72
C ARG A 10 -17.65 -2.37 16.10
N GLN A 11 -16.47 -1.83 15.79
CA GLN A 11 -16.28 -0.44 15.34
C GLN A 11 -15.70 -0.35 13.92
N LYS A 12 -15.56 -1.48 13.22
CA LYS A 12 -14.89 -1.59 11.91
C LYS A 12 -15.42 -0.57 10.89
N ARG A 13 -16.75 -0.47 10.74
CA ARG A 13 -17.39 0.50 9.83
C ARG A 13 -17.10 1.96 10.20
N THR A 14 -17.11 2.28 11.49
CA THR A 14 -16.85 3.64 11.98
C THR A 14 -15.37 3.99 11.85
N GLY A 15 -14.48 3.09 12.24
CA GLY A 15 -13.02 3.26 12.12
C GLY A 15 -12.58 3.39 10.66
N ASP A 16 -13.15 2.58 9.76
CA ASP A 16 -12.89 2.71 8.34
C ASP A 16 -13.38 4.07 7.81
N ARG A 17 -14.59 4.54 8.21
CA ARG A 17 -15.09 5.86 7.82
C ARG A 17 -14.16 6.98 8.30
N VAL A 18 -13.74 6.94 9.57
CA VAL A 18 -12.85 7.93 10.18
C VAL A 18 -11.50 7.95 9.47
N ARG A 19 -10.90 6.78 9.20
CA ARG A 19 -9.67 6.66 8.41
C ARG A 19 -9.82 7.36 7.05
N ARG A 20 -10.91 7.08 6.33
CA ARG A 20 -11.14 7.65 4.99
C ARG A 20 -11.36 9.16 5.05
N GLN A 21 -12.05 9.67 6.06
CA GLN A 21 -12.36 11.09 6.21
C GLN A 21 -11.17 11.92 6.67
N LEU A 22 -10.38 11.42 7.63
CA LEU A 22 -9.31 12.20 8.26
C LEU A 22 -7.97 12.07 7.54
N PHE A 23 -7.65 10.88 7.03
CA PHE A 23 -6.32 10.58 6.51
C PHE A 23 -6.32 10.14 5.04
N GLY A 24 -7.50 9.83 4.49
CA GLY A 24 -7.66 9.21 3.18
C GLY A 24 -7.02 10.00 2.05
N CYS A 25 -6.14 9.33 1.31
CA CYS A 25 -5.50 9.87 0.11
C CYS A 25 -5.98 9.11 -1.13
N ARG A 26 -6.43 9.84 -2.16
CA ARG A 26 -6.96 9.22 -3.40
C ARG A 26 -5.88 8.44 -4.17
N GLN A 27 -4.62 8.80 -3.95
CA GLN A 27 -3.46 8.17 -4.56
C GLN A 27 -3.12 6.82 -3.90
N GLY A 28 -3.63 6.51 -2.71
CA GLY A 28 -3.54 5.18 -2.12
C GLY A 28 -3.28 5.11 -0.63
N ASP A 29 -3.09 3.87 -0.16
CA ASP A 29 -2.91 3.51 1.24
C ASP A 29 -1.59 4.03 1.81
N HIS A 30 -0.48 3.97 1.07
CA HIS A 30 0.82 4.43 1.60
C HIS A 30 0.79 5.91 2.00
N LEU A 31 0.16 6.75 1.18
CA LEU A 31 0.01 8.17 1.47
C LEU A 31 -1.04 8.41 2.57
N THR A 32 -2.06 7.56 2.64
CA THR A 32 -3.02 7.57 3.76
C THR A 32 -2.32 7.26 5.09
N GLU A 33 -1.39 6.31 5.10
CA GLU A 33 -0.57 5.96 6.26
C GLU A 33 0.42 7.07 6.60
N LEU A 34 1.05 7.70 5.60
CA LEU A 34 1.91 8.87 5.79
C LEU A 34 1.16 10.05 6.42
N ASN A 35 -0.07 10.33 5.96
CA ASN A 35 -0.93 11.36 6.54
C ASN A 35 -1.25 11.07 8.01
N ALA A 36 -1.60 9.83 8.34
CA ALA A 36 -1.88 9.42 9.72
C ALA A 36 -0.62 9.53 10.61
N PHE A 37 0.55 9.13 10.10
CA PHE A 37 1.81 9.27 10.81
C PHE A 37 2.17 10.73 11.08
N THR A 38 2.03 11.60 10.07
CA THR A 38 2.31 13.03 10.19
C THR A 38 1.35 13.70 11.18
N ALA A 39 0.06 13.34 11.14
CA ALA A 39 -0.92 13.83 12.11
C ALA A 39 -0.60 13.39 13.54
N TYR A 40 -0.18 12.14 13.73
CA TYR A 40 0.24 11.64 15.05
C TYR A 40 1.48 12.37 15.57
N GLU A 41 2.48 12.60 14.73
CA GLU A 41 3.68 13.37 15.08
C GLU A 41 3.32 14.77 15.61
N LEU A 42 2.45 15.49 14.88
CA LEU A 42 2.01 16.83 15.27
C LEU A 42 1.24 16.82 16.59
N GLN A 43 0.43 15.80 16.86
CA GLN A 43 -0.30 15.68 18.13
C GLN A 43 0.63 15.28 19.28
N ALA A 44 1.60 14.40 19.04
CA ALA A 44 2.58 13.98 20.03
C ALA A 44 3.46 15.14 20.52
N ALA A 45 3.71 16.14 19.66
CA ALA A 45 4.44 17.35 20.04
C ALA A 45 3.62 18.36 20.86
N ARG A 46 2.28 18.24 20.87
CA ARG A 46 1.37 19.26 21.44
C ARG A 46 0.63 18.80 22.70
N CYS A 47 0.36 17.50 22.80
CA CYS A 47 -0.56 16.94 23.79
C CYS A 47 0.19 16.14 24.86
N SER A 48 -0.41 16.00 26.05
CA SER A 48 0.12 15.10 27.07
C SER A 48 0.02 13.63 26.61
N PRO A 49 0.81 12.68 27.16
CA PRO A 49 0.71 11.27 26.80
C PRO A 49 -0.69 10.66 27.05
N SER A 50 -1.47 11.22 27.99
CA SER A 50 -2.84 10.78 28.23
C SER A 50 -3.77 11.22 27.11
N ASP A 51 -3.68 12.50 26.72
CA ASP A 51 -4.52 13.10 25.68
C ASP A 51 -4.19 12.52 24.30
N LEU A 52 -2.90 12.25 24.03
CA LEU A 52 -2.47 11.59 22.80
C LEU A 52 -3.08 10.19 22.66
N ARG A 53 -3.13 9.41 23.76
CA ARG A 53 -3.77 8.09 23.76
C ARG A 53 -5.28 8.17 23.57
N ALA A 54 -5.93 9.18 24.17
CA ALA A 54 -7.35 9.42 23.94
C ALA A 54 -7.61 9.77 22.48
N TRP A 55 -6.86 10.71 21.92
CA TRP A 55 -6.95 11.08 20.51
C TRP A 55 -6.74 9.89 19.57
N CYS A 56 -5.69 9.08 19.78
CA CYS A 56 -5.46 7.88 18.97
C CYS A 56 -6.64 6.90 18.99
N ARG A 57 -7.29 6.74 20.15
CA ARG A 57 -8.48 5.89 20.28
C ARG A 57 -9.65 6.44 19.48
N ASP A 58 -9.86 7.75 19.55
CA ASP A 58 -10.97 8.43 18.87
C ASP A 58 -10.81 8.40 17.35
N VAL A 59 -9.58 8.56 16.85
CA VAL A 59 -9.28 8.51 15.41
C VAL A 59 -8.96 7.11 14.87
N GLY A 60 -8.96 6.07 15.73
CA GLY A 60 -8.73 4.68 15.33
C GLY A 60 -7.27 4.32 14.98
N LEU A 61 -6.30 4.96 15.64
CA LEU A 61 -4.87 4.76 15.44
C LEU A 61 -4.24 3.89 16.54
N ASN A 62 -3.25 3.09 16.14
CA ASN A 62 -2.43 2.29 17.04
C ASN A 62 -1.28 3.14 17.60
N GLU A 63 -1.48 3.71 18.79
CA GLU A 63 -0.49 4.56 19.48
C GLU A 63 0.86 3.86 19.65
N ARG A 64 0.89 2.59 20.09
CA ARG A 64 2.15 1.84 20.25
C ARG A 64 2.87 1.64 18.92
N GLY A 65 2.11 1.33 17.86
CA GLY A 65 2.64 1.17 16.52
C GLY A 65 3.28 2.45 16.00
N LEU A 66 2.62 3.59 16.21
CA LEU A 66 3.07 4.90 15.76
C LEU A 66 4.25 5.45 16.59
N SER A 67 4.22 5.26 17.91
CA SER A 67 5.35 5.60 18.80
C SER A 67 6.62 4.85 18.40
N HIS A 68 6.50 3.56 18.10
CA HIS A 68 7.62 2.77 17.57
C HIS A 68 8.06 3.27 16.19
N ALA A 69 7.12 3.66 15.31
CA ALA A 69 7.46 4.23 14.00
C ALA A 69 8.22 5.56 14.11
N LEU A 70 7.87 6.45 15.05
CA LEU A 70 8.64 7.68 15.33
C LEU A 70 10.08 7.33 15.74
N THR A 71 10.23 6.37 16.65
CA THR A 71 11.55 5.91 17.10
C THR A 71 12.38 5.36 15.94
N LEU A 72 11.77 4.58 15.04
CA LEU A 72 12.45 4.06 13.85
C LEU A 72 12.85 5.16 12.88
N ARG A 73 11.96 6.14 12.63
CA ARG A 73 12.28 7.31 11.81
C ARG A 73 13.48 8.07 12.37
N ASP A 74 13.55 8.30 13.68
CA ASP A 74 14.67 9.03 14.30
C ASP A 74 16.00 8.28 14.18
N ARG A 75 15.95 6.94 14.28
CA ARG A 75 17.12 6.10 14.02
C ARG A 75 17.58 6.20 12.56
N ILE A 76 16.64 6.19 11.61
CA ILE A 76 16.96 6.34 10.18
C ILE A 76 17.54 7.75 9.92
N ALA A 77 16.95 8.80 10.49
CA ALA A 77 17.47 10.17 10.37
C ALA A 77 18.90 10.29 10.91
N THR A 78 19.17 9.70 12.08
CA THR A 78 20.52 9.65 12.67
C THR A 78 21.51 8.93 11.74
N MET A 79 21.10 7.83 11.11
CA MET A 79 21.92 7.11 10.14
C MET A 79 22.22 7.95 8.90
N PHE A 80 21.24 8.69 8.37
CA PHE A 80 21.45 9.59 7.23
C PHE A 80 22.46 10.69 7.56
N THR A 81 22.33 11.32 8.73
CA THR A 81 23.30 12.32 9.21
C THR A 81 24.71 11.73 9.32
N ARG A 82 24.84 10.54 9.93
CA ARG A 82 26.14 9.86 10.07
C ARG A 82 26.78 9.51 8.73
N LEU A 83 25.97 9.09 7.76
CA LEU A 83 26.42 8.74 6.41
C LEU A 83 26.54 9.95 5.47
N LYS A 84 26.26 11.17 5.95
CA LYS A 84 26.23 12.40 5.14
C LYS A 84 25.30 12.29 3.92
N LEU A 85 24.20 11.56 4.08
CA LEU A 85 23.16 11.43 3.06
C LEU A 85 22.16 12.60 3.19
N PRO A 86 21.66 13.13 2.06
CA PRO A 86 20.68 14.21 2.09
C PRO A 86 19.38 13.74 2.75
N TRP A 87 18.89 14.53 3.72
CA TRP A 87 17.58 14.37 4.34
C TRP A 87 16.67 15.50 3.88
N VAL A 88 15.90 15.25 2.81
CA VAL A 88 15.11 16.27 2.13
C VAL A 88 13.62 15.94 2.16
N ARG A 89 12.79 16.98 2.10
CA ARG A 89 11.34 16.84 1.95
C ARG A 89 10.98 16.66 0.48
N ALA A 90 9.79 16.11 0.23
CA ALA A 90 9.23 16.07 -1.11
C ALA A 90 8.86 17.49 -1.55
N GLU A 91 9.27 17.88 -2.75
CA GLU A 91 9.03 19.21 -3.33
C GLU A 91 8.19 19.08 -4.63
N PRO A 92 7.22 19.98 -4.88
CA PRO A 92 6.68 20.96 -3.92
C PRO A 92 5.93 20.28 -2.78
N GLU A 93 5.76 20.98 -1.66
CA GLU A 93 5.02 20.46 -0.51
C GLU A 93 3.62 19.96 -0.91
N GLY A 94 3.27 18.77 -0.42
CA GLY A 94 2.01 18.10 -0.77
C GLY A 94 2.04 17.33 -2.10
N ASN A 95 3.14 17.37 -2.88
CA ASN A 95 3.27 16.53 -4.06
C ASN A 95 3.47 15.05 -3.66
N PRO A 96 2.55 14.15 -4.03
CA PRO A 96 2.67 12.73 -3.71
C PRO A 96 3.73 12.00 -4.56
N GLU A 97 4.08 12.53 -5.73
CA GLU A 97 4.86 11.82 -6.73
C GLU A 97 6.28 11.44 -6.28
N PRO A 98 7.08 12.31 -5.62
CA PRO A 98 8.41 11.93 -5.14
C PRO A 98 8.37 10.74 -4.18
N VAL A 99 7.35 10.69 -3.31
CA VAL A 99 7.14 9.59 -2.35
C VAL A 99 6.78 8.31 -3.10
N LEU A 100 5.83 8.37 -4.04
CA LEU A 100 5.40 7.22 -4.82
C LEU A 100 6.53 6.67 -5.71
N ARG A 101 7.33 7.53 -6.33
CA ARG A 101 8.50 7.13 -7.13
C ARG A 101 9.57 6.48 -6.26
N ALA A 102 9.83 7.00 -5.06
CA ALA A 102 10.72 6.35 -4.10
C ALA A 102 10.21 4.96 -3.71
N LEU A 103 8.91 4.80 -3.49
CA LEU A 103 8.29 3.49 -3.23
C LEU A 103 8.42 2.55 -4.43
N VAL A 104 8.16 3.02 -5.66
CA VAL A 104 8.36 2.22 -6.88
C VAL A 104 9.80 1.77 -7.01
N ARG A 105 10.79 2.62 -6.67
CA ARG A 105 12.20 2.23 -6.71
C ARG A 105 12.54 1.11 -5.71
N GLY A 106 11.89 1.08 -4.55
CA GLY A 106 12.09 0.02 -3.55
C GLY A 106 11.27 -1.25 -3.81
N TYR A 107 10.06 -1.10 -4.36
CA TYR A 107 9.08 -2.15 -4.56
C TYR A 107 8.77 -2.40 -6.04
N PHE A 108 9.75 -2.17 -6.92
CA PHE A 108 9.57 -2.23 -8.37
C PHE A 108 9.00 -3.57 -8.85
N HIS A 109 9.23 -4.67 -8.13
CA HIS A 109 8.71 -5.99 -8.47
C HIS A 109 7.27 -6.24 -7.99
N GLN A 110 6.72 -5.40 -7.12
CA GLN A 110 5.37 -5.54 -6.54
C GLN A 110 4.38 -4.61 -7.23
N VAL A 111 4.25 -4.78 -8.53
CA VAL A 111 3.41 -3.94 -9.39
C VAL A 111 2.36 -4.79 -10.07
N ALA A 112 1.15 -4.26 -10.18
CA ALA A 112 0.05 -4.91 -10.85
C ALA A 112 -0.75 -3.94 -11.73
N ARG A 113 -1.32 -4.48 -12.80
CA ARG A 113 -2.21 -3.77 -13.74
C ARG A 113 -3.63 -4.23 -13.56
N LEU A 114 -4.59 -3.33 -13.74
CA LEU A 114 -6.00 -3.66 -13.69
C LEU A 114 -6.34 -4.58 -14.88
N ALA A 115 -7.04 -5.68 -14.61
CA ALA A 115 -7.50 -6.56 -15.67
C ALA A 115 -8.54 -5.84 -16.56
N PRO A 116 -8.69 -6.24 -17.84
CA PRO A 116 -9.68 -5.62 -18.74
C PRO A 116 -11.13 -5.68 -18.21
N SER A 117 -11.46 -6.67 -17.37
CA SER A 117 -12.75 -6.78 -16.69
C SER A 117 -12.99 -5.70 -15.63
N GLY A 118 -11.93 -5.03 -15.16
CA GLY A 118 -11.98 -4.05 -14.08
C GLY A 118 -12.19 -4.63 -12.68
N SER A 119 -12.26 -5.96 -12.52
CA SER A 119 -12.67 -6.60 -11.26
C SER A 119 -11.50 -7.10 -10.39
N TYR A 120 -10.30 -7.23 -10.95
CA TYR A 120 -9.12 -7.73 -10.26
C TYR A 120 -7.85 -7.16 -10.91
N TYR A 121 -6.71 -7.33 -10.23
CA TYR A 121 -5.41 -6.92 -10.73
C TYR A 121 -4.59 -8.15 -11.16
N LEU A 122 -3.67 -7.96 -12.09
CA LEU A 122 -2.70 -8.95 -12.54
C LEU A 122 -1.29 -8.41 -12.27
N THR A 123 -0.42 -9.20 -11.64
CA THR A 123 0.99 -8.82 -11.52
C THR A 123 1.60 -8.60 -12.89
N VAL A 124 2.47 -7.59 -13.02
CA VAL A 124 3.09 -7.27 -14.31
C VAL A 124 3.95 -8.42 -14.82
N ARG A 125 4.59 -9.15 -13.89
CA ARG A 125 5.35 -10.36 -14.18
C ARG A 125 4.57 -11.57 -13.67
N GLY A 126 4.38 -12.58 -14.51
CA GLY A 126 3.72 -13.85 -14.16
C GLY A 126 2.19 -13.84 -14.20
N ASP A 127 1.55 -12.70 -14.47
CA ASP A 127 0.08 -12.56 -14.59
C ASP A 127 -0.69 -13.21 -13.41
N HIS A 128 -0.17 -13.09 -12.19
CA HIS A 128 -0.83 -13.61 -11.00
C HIS A 128 -2.03 -12.74 -10.66
N GLN A 129 -3.20 -13.37 -10.52
CA GLN A 129 -4.44 -12.69 -10.16
C GLN A 129 -4.45 -12.26 -8.69
N LEU A 130 -4.71 -10.97 -8.47
CA LEU A 130 -4.73 -10.31 -7.17
C LEU A 130 -6.08 -9.63 -6.93
N ARG A 131 -6.60 -9.75 -5.71
CA ARG A 131 -7.76 -8.99 -5.22
C ARG A 131 -7.31 -7.88 -4.27
N LEU A 132 -7.93 -6.71 -4.42
CA LEU A 132 -7.69 -5.60 -3.50
C LEU A 132 -8.35 -5.89 -2.15
N HIS A 133 -7.63 -5.66 -1.06
CA HIS A 133 -8.19 -5.81 0.29
C HIS A 133 -9.30 -4.79 0.55
N PRO A 134 -10.43 -5.17 1.18
CA PRO A 134 -11.56 -4.26 1.45
C PRO A 134 -11.22 -3.00 2.27
N ASN A 135 -10.22 -3.10 3.14
CA ASN A 135 -9.77 -1.95 3.95
C ASN A 135 -8.89 -0.95 3.18
N SER A 136 -8.55 -1.24 1.91
CA SER A 136 -7.83 -0.27 1.09
C SER A 136 -8.70 0.95 0.83
N ILE A 137 -8.09 2.14 0.80
CA ILE A 137 -8.78 3.38 0.43
C ILE A 137 -9.33 3.30 -1.01
N LEU A 138 -8.63 2.56 -1.88
CA LEU A 138 -8.98 2.37 -3.29
C LEU A 138 -10.13 1.38 -3.49
N TYR A 139 -10.51 0.61 -2.46
CA TYR A 139 -11.64 -0.33 -2.53
C TYR A 139 -13.00 0.38 -2.51
N SER A 140 -13.05 1.69 -2.24
CA SER A 140 -14.30 2.43 -2.18
C SER A 140 -15.04 2.44 -3.52
N SER A 141 -16.34 2.10 -3.50
CA SER A 141 -17.23 2.04 -4.68
C SER A 141 -17.32 3.34 -5.49
N THR A 142 -16.89 4.47 -4.92
CA THR A 142 -16.96 5.80 -5.55
C THR A 142 -15.74 6.12 -6.42
N THR A 143 -14.66 5.32 -6.36
CA THR A 143 -13.41 5.60 -7.07
C THR A 143 -13.17 4.59 -8.17
N LYS A 144 -13.00 5.07 -9.42
CA LYS A 144 -12.52 4.23 -10.52
C LYS A 144 -11.15 3.67 -10.13
N TRP A 145 -11.00 2.35 -10.16
CA TRP A 145 -9.74 1.70 -9.81
C TRP A 145 -8.63 2.16 -10.78
N PRO A 146 -7.45 2.53 -10.25
CA PRO A 146 -6.33 2.95 -11.08
C PRO A 146 -5.86 1.80 -11.99
N ALA A 147 -5.41 2.15 -13.19
CA ALA A 147 -4.96 1.15 -14.16
C ALA A 147 -3.69 0.42 -13.71
N TRP A 148 -2.84 1.08 -12.93
CA TRP A 148 -1.57 0.56 -12.44
C TRP A 148 -1.41 0.86 -10.96
N ILE A 149 -0.99 -0.15 -10.21
CA ILE A 149 -0.77 -0.06 -8.77
C ILE A 149 0.56 -0.65 -8.36
N LEU A 150 1.14 -0.06 -7.32
CA LEU A 150 2.12 -0.68 -6.45
C LEU A 150 1.40 -1.30 -5.25
N PHE A 151 1.85 -2.46 -4.78
CA PHE A 151 1.44 -3.05 -3.51
C PHE A 151 2.64 -3.42 -2.63
N THR A 152 2.46 -3.57 -1.32
CA THR A 152 3.55 -3.92 -0.38
C THR A 152 3.28 -5.15 0.47
N HIS A 153 2.01 -5.56 0.58
CA HIS A 153 1.60 -6.71 1.37
C HIS A 153 0.78 -7.68 0.53
N VAL A 154 1.14 -8.96 0.61
CA VAL A 154 0.46 -10.08 -0.06
C VAL A 154 0.05 -11.10 1.00
N PHE A 155 -1.18 -11.60 0.91
CA PHE A 155 -1.67 -12.67 1.79
C PHE A 155 -2.75 -13.47 1.09
N LEU A 156 -2.90 -14.73 1.49
CA LEU A 156 -3.98 -15.58 1.00
C LEU A 156 -5.27 -15.21 1.74
N ALA A 157 -6.38 -15.13 1.00
CA ALA A 157 -7.68 -14.88 1.57
C ALA A 157 -8.17 -16.12 2.33
N THR A 158 -7.83 -16.22 3.61
CA THR A 158 -8.28 -17.33 4.47
C THR A 158 -9.61 -17.05 5.16
N SER A 159 -10.15 -15.83 5.08
CA SER A 159 -11.37 -15.41 5.77
C SER A 159 -12.54 -15.15 4.83
N ALA A 160 -13.75 -15.56 5.24
CA ALA A 160 -14.99 -15.36 4.50
C ALA A 160 -15.27 -13.87 4.15
N GLU A 161 -14.82 -12.94 4.98
CA GLU A 161 -14.94 -11.50 4.72
C GLU A 161 -14.15 -11.04 3.48
N LEU A 162 -12.99 -11.65 3.21
CA LEU A 162 -12.16 -11.34 2.03
C LEU A 162 -12.61 -12.11 0.78
N LEU A 163 -13.30 -13.22 1.00
CA LEU A 163 -13.92 -14.03 -0.05
C LEU A 163 -15.24 -13.43 -0.55
N GLY A 164 -15.76 -12.37 0.10
CA GLY A 164 -16.95 -11.64 -0.36
C GLY A 164 -18.23 -12.47 -0.33
N GLY A 165 -18.33 -13.45 0.58
CA GLY A 165 -19.47 -14.37 0.64
C GLY A 165 -19.51 -15.39 -0.51
N ALA A 166 -18.52 -15.42 -1.39
CA ALA A 166 -18.32 -16.56 -2.28
C ALA A 166 -17.80 -17.72 -1.43
N GLU A 167 -18.70 -18.57 -0.97
CA GLU A 167 -18.35 -19.90 -0.51
C GLU A 167 -17.53 -20.54 -1.62
N THR A 168 -16.25 -20.79 -1.36
CA THR A 168 -15.53 -21.74 -2.17
C THR A 168 -16.24 -23.07 -1.92
N ASN A 169 -17.16 -23.46 -2.80
CA ASN A 169 -17.42 -24.86 -3.06
C ASN A 169 -16.03 -25.49 -3.16
N GLY A 170 -15.63 -26.29 -2.18
CA GLY A 170 -14.25 -26.44 -1.67
C GLY A 170 -13.19 -27.02 -2.61
N SER A 171 -13.08 -26.55 -3.85
CA SER A 171 -12.16 -27.04 -4.88
C SER A 171 -11.46 -25.94 -5.67
N GLY A 172 -11.75 -24.65 -5.43
CA GLY A 172 -11.11 -23.52 -6.11
C GLY A 172 -9.82 -23.04 -5.42
N PRO A 173 -8.83 -22.49 -6.16
CA PRO A 173 -7.64 -21.91 -5.57
C PRO A 173 -7.99 -20.70 -4.69
N VAL A 174 -7.40 -20.63 -3.50
CA VAL A 174 -7.58 -19.53 -2.55
C VAL A 174 -7.11 -18.23 -3.21
N PRO A 175 -7.93 -17.17 -3.27
CA PRO A 175 -7.54 -15.95 -3.95
C PRO A 175 -6.41 -15.25 -3.18
N THR A 176 -5.47 -14.70 -3.95
CA THR A 176 -4.39 -13.88 -3.39
C THR A 176 -4.88 -12.44 -3.24
N CYS A 177 -4.74 -11.89 -2.05
CA CYS A 177 -5.13 -10.53 -1.72
C CYS A 177 -3.91 -9.65 -1.48
N VAL A 178 -4.07 -8.36 -1.79
CA VAL A 178 -3.03 -7.34 -1.56
C VAL A 178 -3.55 -6.15 -0.78
N SER A 179 -2.66 -5.56 0.03
CA SER A 179 -2.91 -4.32 0.76
C SER A 179 -1.67 -3.41 0.74
N GLY A 180 -1.82 -2.17 1.21
CA GLY A 180 -0.78 -1.16 1.05
C GLY A 180 -0.66 -0.84 -0.42
N VAL A 181 -1.73 -0.32 -1.01
CA VAL A 181 -1.83 -0.14 -2.47
C VAL A 181 -1.79 1.34 -2.81
N SER A 182 -0.97 1.72 -3.80
CA SER A 182 -0.96 3.08 -4.36
C SER A 182 -1.01 3.06 -5.88
N ALA A 183 -1.72 4.03 -6.45
CA ALA A 183 -1.72 4.28 -7.88
C ALA A 183 -0.33 4.76 -8.32
N ILE A 184 0.13 4.25 -9.46
CA ILE A 184 1.42 4.63 -10.06
C ILE A 184 1.26 4.87 -11.56
N GLN A 185 2.25 5.50 -12.18
CA GLN A 185 2.34 5.59 -13.64
C GLN A 185 3.24 4.46 -14.19
N PRO A 186 2.88 3.84 -15.34
CA PRO A 186 3.66 2.75 -15.92
C PRO A 186 5.05 3.20 -16.41
N ASP A 187 5.19 4.45 -16.86
CA ASP A 187 6.46 4.98 -17.38
C ASP A 187 7.57 4.95 -16.32
N TRP A 188 7.21 5.10 -15.05
CA TRP A 188 8.13 5.03 -13.93
C TRP A 188 8.82 3.67 -13.80
N LEU A 189 8.22 2.59 -14.30
CA LEU A 189 8.77 1.24 -14.17
C LEU A 189 10.04 1.08 -15.01
N LEU A 190 10.00 1.54 -16.26
CA LEU A 190 11.14 1.52 -17.17
C LEU A 190 12.20 2.53 -16.75
N GLU A 191 11.78 3.67 -16.22
CA GLU A 191 12.69 4.72 -15.75
C GLU A 191 13.44 4.32 -14.47
N LEU A 192 12.73 3.80 -13.46
CA LEU A 192 13.28 3.57 -12.12
C LEU A 192 13.87 2.17 -11.94
N ALA A 193 13.41 1.19 -12.71
CA ALA A 193 13.90 -0.19 -12.65
C ALA A 193 14.10 -0.81 -14.04
N PRO A 194 14.93 -0.18 -14.92
CA PRO A 194 15.15 -0.69 -16.28
C PRO A 194 15.69 -2.12 -16.28
N HIS A 195 16.59 -2.44 -15.34
CA HIS A 195 17.16 -3.78 -15.16
C HIS A 195 16.10 -4.87 -14.95
N TYR A 196 14.97 -4.54 -14.33
CA TYR A 196 13.88 -5.48 -14.09
C TYR A 196 12.85 -5.47 -15.22
N TYR A 197 12.66 -4.36 -15.94
CA TYR A 197 11.57 -4.20 -16.91
C TYR A 197 11.99 -4.28 -18.39
N HIS A 198 13.26 -4.05 -18.73
CA HIS A 198 13.76 -4.17 -20.10
C HIS A 198 13.95 -5.64 -20.53
N PHE A 199 14.43 -6.48 -19.61
CA PHE A 199 14.71 -7.89 -19.89
C PHE A 199 13.51 -8.73 -19.44
N GLY A 200 13.01 -9.62 -20.31
CA GLY A 200 12.00 -10.60 -19.93
C GLY A 200 12.52 -11.47 -18.80
N THR A 201 11.64 -12.02 -17.97
CA THR A 201 12.05 -13.13 -17.10
C THR A 201 12.30 -14.33 -18.00
N ASP A 202 13.16 -15.27 -17.61
CA ASP A 202 13.41 -16.49 -18.40
C ASP A 202 12.10 -17.18 -18.78
N ARG A 203 11.14 -17.18 -17.85
CA ARG A 203 9.78 -17.66 -18.07
C ARG A 203 9.06 -16.94 -19.22
N GLU A 204 9.10 -15.62 -19.28
CA GLU A 204 8.48 -14.86 -20.37
C GLU A 204 9.20 -15.06 -21.71
N HIS A 205 10.52 -15.25 -21.68
CA HIS A 205 11.27 -15.65 -22.86
C HIS A 205 10.85 -17.05 -23.35
N MET A 206 10.68 -18.01 -22.44
CA MET A 206 10.16 -19.35 -22.76
C MET A 206 8.73 -19.31 -23.30
N GLU A 207 7.82 -18.56 -22.67
CA GLU A 207 6.43 -18.41 -23.13
C GLU A 207 6.37 -17.74 -24.52
N ARG A 208 7.22 -16.73 -24.79
CA ARG A 208 7.36 -16.12 -26.12
C ARG A 208 7.93 -17.08 -27.15
N ALA A 209 8.89 -17.92 -26.78
CA ALA A 209 9.46 -18.93 -27.66
C ALA A 209 8.42 -20.01 -28.03
N LEU A 210 7.65 -20.47 -27.04
CA LEU A 210 6.56 -21.44 -27.25
C LEU A 210 5.45 -20.90 -28.16
N ARG A 211 5.07 -19.62 -28.01
CA ARG A 211 4.08 -18.97 -28.89
C ARG A 211 4.55 -18.75 -30.33
N LYS A 212 5.86 -18.75 -30.59
CA LYS A 212 6.43 -18.63 -31.94
C LYS A 212 6.63 -19.99 -32.61
N ALA A 213 6.55 -21.08 -31.85
CA ALA A 213 6.83 -22.44 -32.31
C ALA A 213 5.56 -23.25 -32.65
N GLY A 214 4.36 -22.71 -32.35
CA GLY A 214 3.07 -23.27 -32.74
C GLY A 214 2.32 -22.32 -33.66
#